data_AF-A0A838DKD8-F1
#
_entry.id   AF-A0A838DKD8-F1
#
_cell.length_a   1.000
_cell.length_b   1.000
_cell.length_c   1.000
_cell.angle_alpha   90.00
_cell.angle_beta   90.00
_cell.angle_gamma   90.00
#
_symmetry.space_group_name_H-M   'P 1'
#
loop_
_entity.id
_entity.type
_entity.pdbx_description
1 polymer ?
#
loop_
_entity_poly.entity_id
_entity_poly.type
_entity_poly.pdbx_seq_one_letter_code
_entity_poly.pdbx_strand_id
1 'polypeptide(L)'
;MADAQPLVVTTRIDQEQKALFTTFLEKHSCEVEDQGDFLRVRFPEGTRREASLSGRDERHSITLPDATHLVQVYIRDKEYSILNIPVGELR
;
A
#
# COMPACT_ATOMS: atom_id res chain seq x y z
N MET A 1 -5.84 -5.93 25.47
CA MET A 1 -4.81 -5.51 24.51
C MET A 1 -5.51 -5.51 23.17
N ALA A 2 -5.60 -4.37 22.49
CA ALA A 2 -6.21 -4.34 21.17
C ALA A 2 -5.29 -5.12 20.24
N ASP A 3 -5.75 -6.27 19.74
CA ASP A 3 -5.16 -6.95 18.59
C ASP A 3 -4.97 -5.89 17.51
N ALA A 4 -3.72 -5.44 17.32
CA ALA A 4 -3.37 -4.59 16.19
C ALA A 4 -3.45 -5.49 14.97
N GLN A 5 -4.65 -5.64 14.41
CA GLN A 5 -4.85 -6.43 13.21
C GLN A 5 -3.90 -5.89 12.14
N PRO A 6 -3.12 -6.76 11.48
CA PRO A 6 -2.16 -6.32 10.49
C PRO A 6 -2.92 -5.57 9.39
N LEU A 7 -2.42 -4.40 8.99
CA LEU A 7 -3.02 -3.64 7.92
C LEU A 7 -2.88 -4.46 6.63
N VAL A 8 -4.01 -4.78 5.99
CA VAL A 8 -4.05 -5.48 4.71
C VAL A 8 -4.71 -4.59 3.69
N VAL A 9 -4.06 -4.39 2.55
CA VAL A 9 -4.58 -3.61 1.42
C VAL A 9 -4.54 -4.45 0.16
N THR A 10 -5.68 -4.54 -0.52
CA THR A 10 -5.73 -5.06 -1.90
C THR A 10 -5.61 -3.88 -2.85
N THR A 11 -4.54 -3.86 -3.63
CA THR A 11 -4.25 -2.80 -4.61
C THR A 11 -4.23 -3.36 -6.02
N ARG A 12 -4.80 -2.61 -6.96
CA ARG A 12 -4.57 -2.85 -8.38
C ARG A 12 -3.14 -2.46 -8.73
N ILE A 13 -2.51 -3.19 -9.64
CA ILE A 13 -1.18 -2.84 -10.15
C ILE A 13 -1.04 -3.15 -11.63
N ASP A 14 -0.28 -2.33 -12.33
CA ASP A 14 0.11 -2.59 -13.72
C ASP A 14 1.16 -3.71 -13.77
N GLN A 15 1.01 -4.65 -14.71
CA GLN A 15 1.91 -5.81 -14.83
C GLN A 15 3.38 -5.38 -15.03
N GLU A 16 3.61 -4.30 -15.76
CA GLU A 16 4.96 -3.76 -16.02
C GLU A 16 5.64 -3.25 -14.73
N GLN A 17 4.86 -2.74 -13.78
CA GLN A 17 5.38 -2.20 -12.52
C GLN A 17 5.32 -3.20 -11.36
N LYS A 18 4.56 -4.28 -11.52
CA LYS A 18 4.32 -5.31 -10.49
C LYS A 18 5.60 -5.86 -9.88
N ALA A 19 6.57 -6.24 -10.71
CA ALA A 19 7.83 -6.80 -10.22
C ALA A 19 8.60 -5.80 -9.34
N LEU A 20 8.77 -4.56 -9.81
CA LEU A 20 9.45 -3.50 -9.06
C LEU A 20 8.73 -3.18 -7.74
N PHE A 21 7.40 -3.14 -7.79
CA PHE A 21 6.56 -2.84 -6.64
C PHE A 21 6.61 -3.93 -5.57
N THR A 22 6.51 -5.19 -5.98
CA THR A 22 6.63 -6.34 -5.08
C THR A 22 8.00 -6.35 -4.42
N THR A 23 9.08 -6.21 -5.20
CA THR A 23 10.44 -6.14 -4.65
C THR A 23 10.62 -4.98 -3.67
N PHE A 24 10.03 -3.82 -3.95
CA PHE A 24 10.06 -2.69 -3.02
C PHE A 24 9.35 -3.06 -1.71
N LEU A 25 8.11 -3.54 -1.78
CA LEU A 25 7.32 -3.88 -0.59
C LEU A 25 8.00 -4.97 0.27
N GLU A 26 8.55 -6.00 -0.36
CA GLU A 26 9.26 -7.08 0.33
C GLU A 26 10.51 -6.58 1.06
N LYS A 27 11.25 -5.60 0.49
CA LYS A 27 12.39 -4.97 1.19
C LYS A 27 11.99 -4.28 2.48
N HIS A 28 10.77 -3.76 2.55
CA HIS A 28 10.21 -3.10 3.73
C HIS A 28 9.38 -4.05 4.60
N SER A 29 9.68 -5.36 4.55
CA SER A 29 9.03 -6.40 5.37
C SER A 29 7.51 -6.49 5.19
N CYS A 30 6.99 -6.07 4.04
CA CYS A 30 5.60 -6.33 3.67
C CYS A 30 5.48 -7.72 3.03
N GLU A 31 4.41 -8.44 3.35
CA GLU A 31 4.08 -9.68 2.65
C GLU A 31 3.18 -9.34 1.47
N VAL A 32 3.55 -9.83 0.28
CA VAL A 32 2.80 -9.57 -0.95
C VAL A 32 2.26 -10.90 -1.50
N GLU A 33 0.94 -10.99 -1.64
CA GLU A 33 0.26 -12.11 -2.28
C GLU A 33 -0.27 -11.66 -3.65
N ASP A 34 0.16 -12.36 -4.69
CA ASP A 34 -0.26 -12.12 -6.06
C ASP A 34 -1.64 -12.73 -6.34
N GLN A 35 -2.60 -11.90 -6.74
CA GLN A 35 -3.96 -12.31 -7.12
C GLN A 35 -4.28 -11.96 -8.60
N GLY A 36 -3.27 -11.94 -9.47
CA GLY A 36 -3.39 -11.63 -10.90
C GLY A 36 -3.25 -10.13 -11.16
N ASP A 37 -4.39 -9.46 -11.37
CA ASP A 37 -4.46 -7.99 -11.61
C ASP A 37 -4.34 -7.17 -10.31
N PHE A 38 -4.37 -7.85 -9.17
CA PHE A 38 -4.32 -7.27 -7.84
C PHE A 38 -3.17 -7.87 -7.04
N LEU A 39 -2.60 -7.05 -6.16
CA LEU A 39 -1.71 -7.47 -5.10
C LEU A 39 -2.42 -7.29 -3.77
N ARG A 40 -2.41 -8.33 -2.95
CA ARG A 40 -2.81 -8.23 -1.55
C ARG A 40 -1.55 -8.04 -0.73
N VAL A 41 -1.42 -6.86 -0.14
CA VAL A 41 -0.26 -6.45 0.65
C VAL A 41 -0.63 -6.50 2.12
N ARG A 42 0.10 -7.29 2.91
CA ARG A 42 0.06 -7.25 4.38
C ARG A 42 1.26 -6.46 4.87
N PHE A 43 0.98 -5.38 5.58
CA PHE A 43 1.99 -4.50 6.14
C PHE A 43 2.50 -5.02 7.49
N PRO A 44 3.77 -4.74 7.84
CA PRO A 44 4.34 -5.14 9.11
C PRO A 44 3.65 -4.47 10.31
N GLU A 45 3.84 -5.04 11.49
CA GLU A 45 3.37 -4.43 12.73
C GLU A 45 4.01 -3.05 12.93
N GLY A 46 3.25 -2.09 13.45
CA GLY A 46 3.70 -0.71 13.65
C GLY A 46 3.48 0.20 12.44
N THR A 47 3.02 -0.33 11.31
CA THR A 47 2.55 0.48 10.19
C THR A 47 1.40 1.39 10.62
N ARG A 48 1.52 2.67 10.30
CA ARG A 48 0.50 3.70 10.56
C ARG A 48 -0.23 4.03 9.28
N ARG A 49 -1.56 4.13 9.34
CA ARG A 49 -2.40 4.58 8.23
C ARG A 49 -3.18 5.81 8.66
N GLU A 50 -2.99 6.91 7.94
CA GLU A 50 -3.63 8.18 8.22
C GLU A 50 -4.51 8.57 7.05
N ALA A 51 -5.79 8.79 7.30
CA ALA A 51 -6.72 9.24 6.27
C ALA A 51 -6.47 10.72 5.95
N SER A 52 -6.23 11.01 4.68
CA SER A 52 -6.19 12.36 4.14
C SER A 52 -7.42 12.57 3.27
N LEU A 53 -8.41 13.28 3.80
CA LEU A 53 -9.59 13.70 3.05
C LEU A 53 -9.18 14.83 2.10
N SER A 54 -8.78 14.47 0.88
CA SER A 54 -8.46 15.44 -0.17
C SER A 54 -9.26 15.15 -1.44
N GLY A 55 -10.47 15.72 -1.52
CA GLY A 55 -11.27 15.76 -2.74
C GLY A 55 -12.25 14.59 -2.91
N ARG A 56 -12.35 14.07 -4.14
CA ARG A 56 -13.35 13.07 -4.57
C ARG A 56 -12.96 11.62 -4.22
N ASP A 57 -11.65 11.36 -4.16
CA ASP A 57 -11.07 10.05 -3.84
C ASP A 57 -10.58 10.01 -2.39
N GLU A 58 -10.68 8.85 -1.75
CA GLU A 58 -10.14 8.66 -0.40
C GLU A 58 -8.65 8.37 -0.49
N ARG A 59 -7.84 9.24 0.12
CA ARG A 59 -6.39 9.03 0.18
C ARG A 59 -6.00 8.65 1.60
N HIS A 60 -5.09 7.69 1.72
CA HIS A 60 -4.48 7.34 2.98
C HIS A 60 -2.97 7.39 2.82
N SER A 61 -2.30 8.11 3.72
CA SER A 61 -0.87 7.95 3.90
C SER A 61 -0.63 6.69 4.72
N ILE A 62 0.29 5.85 4.27
CA ILE A 62 0.74 4.67 4.97
C ILE A 62 2.22 4.89 5.30
N THR A 63 2.57 4.85 6.57
CA THR A 63 3.95 5.00 7.04
C THR A 63 4.38 3.68 7.67
N LEU A 64 5.44 3.09 7.13
CA LEU A 64 6.03 1.84 7.59
C LEU A 64 6.92 2.06 8.83
N PRO A 65 7.26 1.00 9.58
CA PRO A 65 8.08 1.10 10.80
C PRO A 65 9.49 1.65 10.57
N ASP A 66 10.02 1.49 9.36
CA ASP A 66 11.31 2.03 8.91
C ASP A 66 11.22 3.47 8.38
N ALA A 67 10.07 4.12 8.62
CA ALA A 67 9.73 5.46 8.14
C ALA A 67 9.53 5.59 6.62
N THR A 68 9.46 4.48 5.87
CA THR A 68 9.06 4.54 4.46
C THR A 68 7.61 4.98 4.32
N HIS A 69 7.38 5.86 3.35
CA HIS A 69 6.06 6.44 3.10
C HIS A 69 5.44 5.87 1.83
N LEU A 70 4.16 5.55 1.93
CA LEU A 70 3.32 5.04 0.86
C LEU A 70 2.01 5.84 0.81
N VAL A 71 1.38 5.87 -0.36
CA VAL A 71 0.08 6.50 -0.52
C VAL A 71 -0.90 5.49 -1.09
N GLN A 72 -1.94 5.17 -0.34
CA GLN A 72 -3.10 4.43 -0.85
C GLN A 72 -4.13 5.43 -1.36
N VAL A 73 -4.58 5.26 -2.60
CA VAL A 73 -5.68 6.00 -3.20
C VAL A 73 -6.82 5.02 -3.45
N TYR A 74 -7.92 5.16 -2.71
CA TYR A 74 -9.13 4.39 -2.93
C TYR A 74 -10.07 5.13 -3.88
N ILE A 75 -10.26 4.54 -5.06
CA ILE A 75 -11.12 5.08 -6.12
C ILE A 75 -12.52 4.53 -5.91
N ARG A 76 -13.38 5.31 -5.24
CA ARG A 76 -14.75 4.90 -4.86
C ARG A 76 -15.56 4.39 -6.05
N ASP A 77 -15.55 5.11 -7.17
CA ASP A 77 -16.34 4.77 -8.37
C ASP A 77 -15.95 3.44 -9.01
N LYS A 78 -14.74 2.93 -8.74
CA LYS A 78 -14.22 1.69 -9.31
C LYS A 78 -13.97 0.59 -8.28
N GLU A 79 -14.27 0.86 -7.01
CA GLU A 79 -14.16 -0.06 -5.88
C GLU A 79 -12.78 -0.74 -5.72
N TYR A 80 -11.69 -0.05 -6.09
CA TYR A 80 -10.33 -0.55 -5.90
C TYR A 80 -9.38 0.49 -5.31
N SER A 81 -8.30 0.02 -4.70
CA SER A 81 -7.19 0.87 -4.24
C SER A 81 -6.02 0.84 -5.22
N ILE A 82 -5.29 1.95 -5.32
CA ILE A 82 -3.96 2.04 -5.92
C ILE A 82 -2.99 2.39 -4.79
N LEU A 83 -1.91 1.63 -4.67
CA LEU A 83 -0.82 1.92 -3.76
C LEU A 83 0.32 2.56 -4.58
N ASN A 84 0.75 3.74 -4.19
CA ASN A 84 1.82 4.49 -4.84
C ASN A 84 3.04 4.56 -3.92
N ILE A 85 4.21 4.27 -4.50
CA ILE A 85 5.51 4.49 -3.87
C ILE A 85 6.03 5.85 -4.35
N PRO A 86 6.31 6.80 -3.45
CA PRO A 86 6.91 8.07 -3.83
C PRO A 86 8.22 7.86 -4.61
N VAL A 87 8.42 8.59 -5.70
CA VAL A 87 9.57 8.44 -6.63
C VAL A 87 10.94 8.62 -5.91
N GLY A 88 10.97 9.25 -4.74
CA GLY A 88 12.17 9.38 -3.92
C GLY A 88 12.62 8.10 -3.21
N GLU A 89 11.74 7.11 -3.05
CA GLU A 89 11.99 5.86 -2.29
C GLU A 89 12.45 4.70 -3.20
N LEU A 90 12.29 4.82 -4.53
CA LEU A 90 12.66 3.78 -5.51
C LEU A 90 14.14 3.83 -5.96
N ARG A 91 14.98 4.65 -5.32
CA ARG A 91 16.39 4.88 -5.70
C ARG A 91 17.37 3.91 -5.07
#